data_AF-A0A3D1BRY8-F1
#
_entry.id   AF-A0A3D1BRY8-F1
#
_cell.length_a   1.000
_cell.length_b   1.000
_cell.length_c   1.000
_cell.angle_alpha   90.00
_cell.angle_beta   90.00
_cell.angle_gamma   90.00
#
_symmetry.space_group_name_H-M   'P 1'
#
loop_
_entity.id
_entity.type
_entity.pdbx_description
1 polymer ?
#
loop_
_entity_poly.entity_id
_entity_poly.type
_entity_poly.pdbx_seq_one_letter_code
_entity_poly.pdbx_strand_id
1 'polypeptide(L)'
;MTTLEFNNNLVSLEDNLMKFALSLTSDHTKAKDLVQDTYMKAITYQDKFVDYTNLKAWVFTIMKNNFINNYRRAVKENTIIDGSQDLYFLNLPQDSGFNSPESSYSLEELEKVIDSLEDEFKIPFRMHVQGFKYKEIAEK
;
A
#
# COMPACT_ATOMS: atom_id res chain seq x y z
N MET A 1 32.26 3.96 -5.16
CA MET A 1 31.83 4.97 -4.17
C MET A 1 32.14 4.45 -2.79
N THR A 2 32.82 5.24 -1.96
CA THR A 2 33.08 4.87 -0.56
C THR A 2 31.80 4.93 0.28
N THR A 3 31.75 4.25 1.43
CA THR A 3 30.60 4.35 2.35
C THR A 3 30.34 5.78 2.81
N LEU A 4 31.39 6.57 3.01
CA LEU A 4 31.26 7.98 3.39
C LEU A 4 30.64 8.83 2.27
N GLU A 5 31.09 8.63 1.03
CA GLU A 5 30.50 9.29 -0.15
C GLU A 5 29.03 8.90 -0.35
N PHE A 6 28.70 7.62 -0.19
CA PHE A 6 27.32 7.14 -0.28
C PHE A 6 26.42 7.82 0.76
N ASN A 7 26.85 7.85 2.02
CA ASN A 7 26.07 8.46 3.10
C ASN A 7 25.87 9.96 2.89
N ASN A 8 26.92 10.69 2.47
CA ASN A 8 26.79 12.12 2.18
C ASN A 8 25.83 12.40 1.01
N ASN A 9 25.94 11.61 -0.06
CA ASN A 9 25.02 11.71 -1.20
C ASN A 9 23.59 11.35 -0.78
N LEU A 10 23.39 10.37 0.08
CA LEU A 10 22.08 9.99 0.60
C LEU A 10 21.45 11.12 1.45
N VAL A 11 22.21 11.71 2.38
CA VAL A 11 21.76 12.84 3.21
C VAL A 11 21.38 14.05 2.36
N SER A 12 22.11 14.32 1.27
CA SER A 12 21.76 15.41 0.34
C SER A 12 20.39 15.25 -0.34
N LEU A 13 19.80 14.05 -0.30
CA LEU A 13 18.46 13.79 -0.85
C LEU A 13 17.33 14.06 0.15
N GLU A 14 17.62 14.44 1.40
CA GLU A 14 16.63 14.57 2.47
C GLU A 14 15.43 15.43 2.09
N ASP A 15 15.66 16.67 1.64
CA ASP A 15 14.58 17.58 1.23
C ASP A 15 13.73 17.02 0.08
N ASN A 16 14.37 16.33 -0.85
CA ASN A 16 13.69 15.73 -2.01
C ASN A 16 12.81 14.56 -1.56
N LEU A 17 13.34 13.71 -0.68
CA LEU A 17 12.65 12.55 -0.13
C LEU A 17 11.52 12.98 0.79
N MET A 18 11.70 14.01 1.60
CA MET A 18 10.66 14.53 2.48
C MET A 18 9.48 15.11 1.69
N LYS A 19 9.75 15.88 0.62
CA LYS A 19 8.69 16.37 -0.29
C LYS A 19 7.92 15.23 -0.96
N PHE A 20 8.63 14.21 -1.41
CA PHE A 20 7.99 13.05 -2.04
C PHE A 20 7.19 12.23 -1.03
N ALA A 21 7.73 11.98 0.15
CA ALA A 21 7.03 11.29 1.23
C ALA A 21 5.75 12.03 1.63
N LEU A 22 5.80 13.37 1.78
CA LEU A 22 4.62 14.19 2.04
C LEU A 22 3.55 14.05 0.95
N SER A 23 3.95 13.97 -0.33
CA SER A 23 3.00 13.76 -1.43
C SER A 23 2.32 12.39 -1.41
N LEU A 24 2.92 11.41 -0.72
CA LEU A 24 2.37 10.05 -0.58
C LEU A 24 1.53 9.89 0.69
N THR A 25 1.94 10.50 1.81
CA THR A 25 1.33 10.26 3.12
C THR A 25 0.30 11.32 3.52
N SER A 26 0.39 12.53 2.96
CA SER A 26 -0.39 13.72 3.39
C SER A 26 -0.29 14.00 4.91
N ASP A 27 0.72 13.44 5.58
CA ASP A 27 0.95 13.51 7.01
C ASP A 27 2.45 13.63 7.27
N HIS A 28 2.84 14.67 8.02
CA HIS A 28 4.23 15.01 8.23
C HIS A 28 4.98 14.01 9.12
N THR A 29 4.32 13.41 10.10
CA THR A 29 4.93 12.39 10.98
C THR A 29 5.15 11.10 10.19
N LYS A 30 4.13 10.62 9.47
CA LYS A 30 4.25 9.44 8.61
C LYS A 30 5.27 9.65 7.48
N ALA A 31 5.39 10.87 6.97
CA ALA A 31 6.41 11.21 5.97
C ALA A 31 7.83 11.05 6.54
N LYS A 32 8.08 11.55 7.76
CA LYS A 32 9.37 11.39 8.45
C LYS A 32 9.71 9.91 8.67
N ASP A 33 8.75 9.12 9.14
CA ASP A 33 8.95 7.68 9.35
C ASP A 33 9.30 6.98 8.02
N LEU A 34 8.58 7.31 6.94
CA LEU A 34 8.86 6.77 5.61
C LEU A 34 10.25 7.15 5.10
N VAL A 35 10.72 8.37 5.33
CA VAL A 35 12.10 8.80 5.00
C VAL A 35 13.11 7.99 5.80
N GLN A 36 12.91 7.83 7.11
CA GLN A 36 13.82 7.11 7.98
C GLN A 36 13.96 5.63 7.57
N ASP A 37 12.83 4.96 7.33
CA ASP A 37 12.83 3.57 6.83
C ASP A 37 13.54 3.45 5.48
N THR A 38 13.36 4.44 4.60
CA THR A 38 14.01 4.48 3.29
C THR A 38 15.52 4.54 3.46
N TYR A 39 16.04 5.40 4.35
CA TYR A 39 17.47 5.47 4.65
C TYR A 39 18.00 4.17 5.23
N MET A 40 17.28 3.57 6.18
CA MET A 40 17.67 2.29 6.78
C MET A 40 17.82 1.20 5.70
N LYS A 41 16.85 1.11 4.79
CA LYS A 41 16.90 0.16 3.67
C LYS A 41 18.01 0.48 2.66
N ALA A 42 18.19 1.76 2.33
CA ALA A 42 19.24 2.18 1.40
C ALA A 42 20.64 1.81 1.92
N ILE A 43 20.90 2.04 3.21
CA ILE A 43 22.16 1.66 3.87
C ILE A 43 22.29 0.13 3.94
N THR A 44 21.23 -0.57 4.35
CA THR A 44 21.23 -2.04 4.46
C THR A 44 21.51 -2.73 3.13
N TYR A 45 21.01 -2.16 2.03
CA TYR A 45 21.18 -2.69 0.68
C TYR A 45 22.20 -1.92 -0.15
N GLN A 46 23.11 -1.18 0.47
CA GLN A 46 24.13 -0.39 -0.21
C GLN A 46 24.92 -1.24 -1.22
N ASP A 47 25.27 -2.47 -0.86
CA ASP A 47 26.02 -3.39 -1.74
C ASP A 47 25.25 -3.81 -3.00
N LYS A 48 23.92 -3.62 -3.01
CA LYS A 48 23.06 -3.88 -4.18
C LYS A 48 22.96 -2.68 -5.12
N PHE A 49 23.49 -1.51 -4.75
CA PHE A 49 23.61 -0.37 -5.64
C PHE A 49 24.79 -0.58 -6.61
N VAL A 50 24.62 -1.54 -7.51
CA VAL A 50 25.62 -1.93 -8.51
C VAL A 50 25.56 -0.93 -9.68
N ASP A 51 26.70 -0.68 -10.31
CA ASP A 51 26.88 0.20 -11.49
C ASP A 51 26.74 1.72 -11.25
N TYR A 52 26.47 2.18 -10.02
CA TYR A 52 26.49 3.59 -9.63
C TYR A 52 25.68 4.55 -10.53
N THR A 53 24.64 4.05 -11.19
CA THR A 53 23.97 4.77 -12.29
C THR A 53 23.18 5.98 -11.83
N ASN A 54 22.31 5.82 -10.83
CA ASN A 54 21.51 6.93 -10.31
C ASN A 54 21.02 6.65 -8.88
N LEU A 55 21.74 7.17 -7.89
CA LEU A 55 21.39 7.00 -6.47
C LEU A 55 20.01 7.56 -6.17
N LYS A 56 19.68 8.74 -6.72
CA LYS A 56 18.38 9.38 -6.50
C LYS A 56 17.23 8.50 -6.95
N ALA A 57 17.27 8.00 -8.19
CA ALA A 57 16.22 7.11 -8.71
C ALA A 57 16.10 5.82 -7.90
N TRP A 58 17.23 5.24 -7.49
CA TRP A 58 17.26 4.03 -6.68
C TRP A 58 16.62 4.21 -5.31
N VAL A 59 16.98 5.29 -4.59
CA VAL A 59 16.42 5.60 -3.27
C VAL A 59 14.92 5.93 -3.35
N PHE A 60 14.49 6.67 -4.37
CA PHE A 60 13.07 6.94 -4.62
C PHE A 60 12.27 5.66 -4.91
N THR A 61 12.88 4.70 -5.61
CA THR A 61 12.28 3.38 -5.85
C THR A 61 12.11 2.60 -4.55
N ILE A 62 13.12 2.62 -3.67
CA ILE A 62 13.03 2.02 -2.33
C ILE A 62 11.89 2.65 -1.53
N MET A 63 11.80 3.98 -1.50
CA MET A 63 10.74 4.70 -0.79
C MET A 63 9.34 4.33 -1.29
N LYS A 64 9.13 4.35 -2.61
CA LYS A 64 7.85 4.00 -3.23
C LYS A 64 7.45 2.56 -2.88
N ASN A 65 8.38 1.62 -2.97
CA ASN A 65 8.13 0.23 -2.62
C ASN A 65 7.82 0.07 -1.13
N ASN A 66 8.51 0.82 -0.25
CA ASN A 66 8.23 0.80 1.18
C ASN A 66 6.83 1.31 1.48
N PHE A 67 6.43 2.44 0.89
CA PHE A 67 5.09 2.99 1.03
C PHE A 67 4.00 2.01 0.58
N ILE A 68 4.14 1.42 -0.61
CA ILE A 68 3.15 0.45 -1.14
C ILE A 68 3.04 -0.77 -0.22
N ASN A 69 4.16 -1.29 0.27
CA ASN A 69 4.16 -2.45 1.17
C ASN A 69 3.53 -2.13 2.52
N ASN A 70 3.83 -0.96 3.10
CA ASN A 70 3.23 -0.51 4.36
C ASN A 70 1.72 -0.29 4.20
N TYR A 71 1.30 0.32 3.09
CA TYR A 71 -0.11 0.49 2.76
C TYR A 71 -0.85 -0.86 2.64
N ARG A 72 -0.31 -1.80 1.86
CA ARG A 72 -0.88 -3.15 1.71
C ARG A 72 -0.96 -3.90 3.05
N ARG A 73 0.06 -3.73 3.90
CA ARG A 73 0.09 -4.33 5.24
C ARG A 73 -0.97 -3.72 6.15
N ALA A 74 -1.11 -2.39 6.16
CA ALA A 74 -2.12 -1.70 6.95
C ALA A 74 -3.55 -2.09 6.54
N VAL A 75 -3.82 -2.18 5.23
CA VAL A 75 -5.12 -2.66 4.71
C VAL A 75 -5.38 -4.09 5.21
N LYS A 76 -4.39 -4.98 5.12
CA LYS A 76 -4.52 -6.36 5.60
C LYS A 76 -4.73 -6.44 7.12
N GLU A 77 -3.98 -5.66 7.90
CA GLU A 77 -4.13 -5.61 9.36
C GLU A 77 -5.50 -5.07 9.77
N ASN A 78 -5.98 -4.00 9.12
CA ASN A 78 -7.35 -3.51 9.32
C ASN A 78 -8.41 -4.55 8.93
N THR A 79 -8.14 -5.41 7.95
CA THR A 79 -9.04 -6.51 7.57
C THR A 79 -9.09 -7.63 8.61
N ILE A 80 -8.02 -7.82 9.38
CA ILE A 80 -7.91 -8.91 10.38
C ILE A 80 -8.42 -8.46 11.76
N ILE A 81 -8.40 -7.16 12.05
CA ILE A 81 -8.70 -6.63 13.39
C ILE A 81 -10.20 -6.41 13.60
N ASP A 82 -11.03 -6.46 12.55
CA ASP A 82 -12.47 -6.32 12.72
C ASP A 82 -13.18 -7.66 12.94
N GLY A 83 -13.63 -7.89 14.18
CA GLY A 83 -14.57 -8.96 14.54
C GLY A 83 -16.04 -8.56 14.35
N SER A 84 -16.32 -7.39 13.76
CA SER A 84 -17.66 -6.99 13.35
C SER A 84 -18.09 -7.72 12.07
N GLN A 85 -19.40 -7.90 11.89
CA GLN A 85 -19.99 -8.64 10.77
C GLN A 85 -19.86 -7.92 9.40
N ASP A 86 -19.26 -6.72 9.37
CA ASP A 86 -19.30 -5.85 8.20
C ASP A 86 -17.93 -5.74 7.50
N LEU A 87 -17.44 -6.88 7.02
CA LEU A 87 -16.24 -6.99 6.16
C LEU A 87 -16.34 -6.18 4.84
N TYR A 88 -17.53 -5.65 4.51
CA TYR A 88 -17.81 -4.88 3.31
C TYR A 88 -17.09 -3.52 3.25
N PHE A 89 -16.73 -2.92 4.39
CA PHE A 89 -16.24 -1.53 4.43
C PHE A 89 -14.72 -1.36 4.26
N LEU A 90 -13.95 -2.44 4.20
CA LEU A 90 -12.49 -2.39 4.28
C LEU A 90 -11.79 -2.02 2.97
N ASN A 91 -12.46 -2.20 1.83
CA ASN A 91 -11.95 -1.87 0.50
C ASN A 91 -12.55 -0.58 -0.09
N LEU A 92 -13.41 0.13 0.63
CA LEU A 92 -13.73 1.49 0.21
C LEU A 92 -12.47 2.34 0.41
N PRO A 93 -12.03 3.09 -0.61
CA PRO A 93 -11.13 4.21 -0.37
C PRO A 93 -11.78 5.04 0.74
N GLN A 94 -11.14 5.09 1.91
CA GLN A 94 -11.49 6.07 2.94
C GLN A 94 -11.07 7.41 2.35
N ASP A 95 -11.98 7.95 1.55
CA ASP A 95 -11.72 9.06 0.67
C ASP A 95 -11.31 10.24 1.54
N SER A 96 -10.14 10.78 1.23
CA SER A 96 -9.64 12.02 1.79
C SER A 96 -10.50 13.18 1.27
N GLY A 97 -11.68 13.36 1.85
CA GLY A 97 -12.41 14.63 1.85
C GLY A 97 -13.17 15.03 0.59
N PHE A 98 -13.37 14.17 -0.41
CA PHE A 98 -14.23 14.48 -1.56
C PHE A 98 -15.37 13.46 -1.70
N ASN A 99 -16.49 13.73 -1.04
CA ASN A 99 -17.74 13.01 -1.30
C ASN A 99 -18.25 13.38 -2.71
N SER A 100 -17.81 12.67 -3.75
CA SER A 100 -18.48 12.68 -5.05
C SER A 100 -19.80 11.92 -4.92
N PRO A 101 -20.92 12.36 -5.53
CA PRO A 101 -22.17 11.59 -5.57
C PRO A 101 -22.04 10.15 -6.09
N GLU A 102 -20.94 9.83 -6.79
CA GLU A 102 -20.61 8.48 -7.26
C GLU A 102 -20.06 7.53 -6.19
N SER A 103 -19.64 8.03 -5.02
CA SER A 103 -19.07 7.18 -3.94
C SER A 103 -20.12 6.51 -3.05
N SER A 104 -21.38 6.89 -3.19
CA SER A 104 -22.50 6.33 -2.44
C SER A 104 -23.30 5.33 -3.28
N TYR A 105 -22.68 4.25 -3.75
CA TYR A 105 -23.46 3.07 -4.10
C TYR A 105 -24.07 2.51 -2.81
N SER A 106 -25.39 2.38 -2.76
CA SER A 106 -26.05 1.82 -1.59
C SER A 106 -25.69 0.33 -1.50
N LEU A 107 -25.38 -0.18 -0.31
CA LEU A 107 -25.04 -1.61 -0.11
C LEU A 107 -26.10 -2.55 -0.70
N GLU A 108 -27.35 -2.10 -0.70
CA GLU A 108 -28.48 -2.80 -1.31
C GLU A 108 -28.36 -2.95 -2.83
N GLU A 109 -27.74 -1.99 -3.52
CA GLU A 109 -27.49 -2.07 -4.97
C GLU A 109 -26.33 -3.03 -5.27
N LEU A 110 -25.28 -3.03 -4.46
CA LEU A 110 -24.17 -3.96 -4.60
C LEU A 110 -24.61 -5.41 -4.39
N GLU A 111 -25.38 -5.70 -3.34
CA GLU A 111 -25.92 -7.06 -3.13
C GLU A 111 -26.83 -7.49 -4.28
N LYS A 112 -27.68 -6.61 -4.83
CA LYS A 112 -28.50 -6.93 -6.01
C LYS A 112 -27.66 -7.28 -7.23
N VAL A 113 -26.57 -6.56 -7.46
CA VAL A 113 -25.67 -6.83 -8.59
C VAL A 113 -24.93 -8.14 -8.37
N ILE A 114 -24.42 -8.40 -7.15
CA ILE A 114 -23.74 -9.65 -6.81
C ILE A 114 -24.68 -10.85 -6.96
N ASP A 115 -25.94 -10.71 -6.54
CA ASP A 115 -26.95 -11.77 -6.68
C ASP A 115 -27.39 -11.99 -8.13
N SER A 116 -27.24 -10.98 -8.99
CA SER A 116 -27.50 -11.11 -10.43
C SER A 116 -26.40 -11.87 -11.19
N LEU A 117 -25.24 -12.11 -10.56
CA LEU A 117 -24.16 -12.89 -11.18
C LEU A 117 -24.50 -14.38 -11.22
N GLU A 118 -24.03 -15.05 -12.27
CA GLU A 118 -24.07 -16.51 -12.36
C GLU A 118 -23.29 -17.16 -11.21
N ASP A 119 -23.73 -18.34 -10.80
CA ASP A 119 -23.17 -19.05 -9.65
C ASP A 119 -21.66 -19.31 -9.79
N GLU A 120 -21.16 -19.52 -11.02
CA GLU A 120 -19.74 -19.69 -11.32
C GLU A 120 -18.88 -18.50 -10.89
N PHE A 121 -19.43 -17.29 -10.88
CA PHE A 121 -18.73 -16.07 -10.44
C PHE A 121 -19.11 -15.67 -9.01
N LYS A 122 -20.39 -15.83 -8.66
CA LYS A 122 -20.93 -15.45 -7.35
C LYS A 122 -20.33 -16.29 -6.22
N ILE A 123 -20.20 -17.61 -6.41
CA ILE A 123 -19.74 -18.53 -5.35
C ILE A 123 -18.26 -18.25 -4.99
N PRO A 124 -17.30 -18.21 -5.95
CA PRO A 124 -15.92 -17.88 -5.63
C PRO A 124 -15.77 -16.48 -5.01
N PHE A 125 -16.54 -15.50 -5.49
CA PHE A 125 -16.52 -14.15 -4.95
C PHE A 125 -16.95 -14.12 -3.48
N ARG A 126 -18.09 -14.74 -3.14
CA ARG A 126 -18.56 -14.82 -1.74
C ARG A 126 -17.59 -15.59 -0.84
N MET A 127 -16.97 -16.67 -1.33
CA MET A 127 -15.94 -17.40 -0.58
C MET A 127 -14.70 -16.54 -0.35
N HIS A 128 -14.26 -15.79 -1.34
CA HIS A 128 -13.12 -14.88 -1.18
C HIS A 128 -13.41 -13.80 -0.13
N VAL A 129 -14.61 -13.22 -0.16
CA VAL A 129 -15.07 -12.23 0.83
C VAL A 129 -15.15 -12.83 2.25
N GLN A 130 -15.54 -14.11 2.38
CA GLN A 130 -15.52 -14.84 3.65
C GLN A 130 -14.11 -15.20 4.15
N GLY A 131 -13.05 -14.86 3.41
CA GLY A 131 -11.66 -15.03 3.82
C GLY A 131 -10.98 -16.30 3.31
N PHE A 132 -11.60 -17.06 2.41
CA PHE A 132 -10.96 -18.22 1.79
C PHE A 132 -9.82 -17.78 0.85
N LYS A 133 -8.70 -18.51 0.88
CA LYS A 133 -7.57 -18.29 -0.02
C LYS A 133 -7.91 -18.80 -1.42
N TYR A 134 -7.29 -18.20 -2.45
CA TYR A 134 -7.47 -18.62 -3.85
C TYR A 134 -7.29 -20.12 -4.07
N LYS A 135 -6.32 -20.74 -3.37
CA LYS A 135 -6.09 -22.18 -3.45
C LYS A 135 -7.25 -23.00 -2.86
N GLU A 136 -7.83 -22.55 -1.75
CA GLU A 136 -8.95 -23.23 -1.08
C GLU A 136 -10.25 -23.08 -1.86
N ILE A 137 -10.42 -21.98 -2.59
CA ILE A 137 -11.55 -21.75 -3.51
C ILE A 137 -11.44 -22.66 -4.73
N ALA A 138 -10.25 -22.81 -5.31
CA ALA A 138 -10.03 -23.64 -6.50
C ALA A 138 -10.10 -25.16 -6.23
N GLU A 139 -9.99 -25.59 -4.97
CA GLU A 139 -10.08 -27.00 -4.56
C GLU A 139 -11.52 -27.46 -4.27
N LYS A 140 -12.50 -26.55 -4.26
CA LYS A 140 -13.93 -26.85 -4.09
C LYS A 140 -14.67 -26.77 -5.42
#